data_AF-A0A842JJQ8-F1
#
_entry.id   AF-A0A842JJQ8-F1
#
_cell.length_a   1.000
_cell.length_b   1.000
_cell.length_c   1.000
_cell.angle_alpha   90.00
_cell.angle_beta   90.00
_cell.angle_gamma   90.00
#
_symmetry.space_group_name_H-M   'P 1'
#
loop_
_entity.id
_entity.type
_entity.pdbx_description
1 polymer ?
#
loop_
_entity_poly.entity_id
_entity_poly.type
_entity_poly.pdbx_seq_one_letter_code
_entity_poly.pdbx_strand_id
1 'polypeptide(L)'
;MDIEITEAQERTPELVEELVRVWERSVRATHDFLTEEDVAGILPHVPGALLADERLAVAWEGGRPVAFAGAQGGKLEKLFCAPEARGRGVGRALLAYAVERWDVHRLDCNEQNPQAQGFYEHEGFAVAGRSATDGGGRPFPLLHMERTDGIRAQMGSGEWFDAAAPELEVDRNRARAIMRRFNVEADLSEEERRELLGGLLGSFGEDAVFSAGAQVDYGYRIFVGAGCFFNFNCTFLDGAAITFGRDVWVGPSCTFCTPLHPLLGRERAMRKDDEGARHLWERNLPITVGDDVWIAANVTVNPGVTIGDGAVIGSGSVVTKDIPPRTLAYGNPCRPVRAITEADSVAAELIEAGMA
;
A
#
# COMPACT_ATOMS: atom_id res chain seq x y z
N MET A 1 16.37 31.64 11.36
CA MET A 1 15.44 31.46 10.23
C MET A 1 14.08 31.35 10.87
N ASP A 2 13.23 32.36 10.65
CA ASP A 2 11.87 32.36 11.21
C ASP A 2 10.97 31.63 10.23
N ILE A 3 11.08 30.30 10.22
CA ILE A 3 10.18 29.44 9.47
C ILE A 3 9.06 29.07 10.42
N GLU A 4 7.85 29.47 10.06
CA GLU A 4 6.63 29.12 10.79
C GLU A 4 5.92 27.99 10.03
N ILE A 5 5.50 26.95 10.74
CA ILE A 5 4.71 25.86 10.16
C ILE A 5 3.31 25.93 10.76
N THR A 6 2.30 26.03 9.90
CA THR A 6 0.89 26.05 10.30
C THR A 6 0.07 25.07 9.48
N GLU A 7 -0.95 24.47 10.10
CA GLU A 7 -1.94 23.65 9.39
C GLU A 7 -2.98 24.56 8.75
N ALA A 8 -3.16 24.44 7.44
CA ALA A 8 -4.10 25.21 6.64
C ALA A 8 -5.53 24.72 6.86
N GLN A 9 -6.20 25.29 7.86
CA GLN A 9 -7.61 25.02 8.17
C GLN A 9 -8.55 25.51 7.06
N GLU A 10 -8.25 26.67 6.48
CA GLU A 10 -8.94 27.21 5.32
C GLU A 10 -8.00 27.24 4.11
N ARG A 11 -8.42 26.62 3.00
CA ARG A 11 -7.64 26.52 1.75
C ARG A 11 -8.22 27.50 0.74
N THR A 12 -7.97 28.79 0.96
CA THR A 12 -8.50 29.85 0.07
C THR A 12 -7.92 29.70 -1.34
N PRO A 13 -8.62 30.19 -2.38
CA PRO A 13 -8.09 30.16 -3.75
C PRO A 13 -6.69 30.78 -3.88
N GLU A 14 -6.42 31.86 -3.13
CA GLU A 14 -5.13 32.54 -3.13
C GLU A 14 -4.02 31.65 -2.56
N LEU A 15 -4.27 31.00 -1.41
CA LEU A 15 -3.31 30.07 -0.82
C LEU A 15 -3.04 28.90 -1.79
N VAL A 16 -4.09 28.31 -2.35
CA VAL A 16 -3.95 27.20 -3.31
C VAL A 16 -3.11 27.64 -4.51
N GLU A 17 -3.32 28.83 -5.05
CA GLU A 17 -2.51 29.37 -6.14
C GLU A 17 -1.03 29.52 -5.75
N GLU A 18 -0.74 30.02 -4.54
CA GLU A 18 0.64 30.13 -4.04
C GLU A 18 1.31 28.75 -3.87
N LEU A 19 0.57 27.76 -3.35
CA LEU A 19 1.07 26.39 -3.20
C LEU A 19 1.30 25.71 -4.55
N VAL A 20 0.44 25.94 -5.55
CA VAL A 20 0.66 25.47 -6.93
C VAL A 20 1.96 26.04 -7.49
N ARG A 21 2.27 27.32 -7.23
CA ARG A 21 3.56 27.92 -7.64
C ARG A 21 4.75 27.30 -6.91
N VAL A 22 4.60 26.95 -5.62
CA VAL A 22 5.65 26.23 -4.88
C VAL A 22 5.86 24.82 -5.46
N TRP A 23 4.77 24.11 -5.75
CA TRP A 23 4.80 22.80 -6.39
C TRP A 23 5.55 22.86 -7.72
N GLU A 24 5.15 23.76 -8.62
CA GLU A 24 5.73 23.85 -9.96
C GLU A 24 7.23 24.13 -9.90
N ARG A 25 7.66 25.11 -9.08
CA ARG A 25 9.08 25.42 -8.89
C ARG A 25 9.85 24.24 -8.29
N SER A 26 9.24 23.51 -7.35
CA SER A 26 9.86 22.33 -6.75
C SER A 26 10.03 21.20 -7.77
N VAL A 27 8.98 20.88 -8.53
CA VAL A 27 8.98 19.81 -9.54
C VAL A 27 10.03 20.07 -10.61
N ARG A 28 10.03 21.27 -11.19
CA ARG A 28 11.00 21.68 -12.22
C ARG A 28 12.47 21.67 -11.76
N ALA A 29 12.71 21.67 -10.44
CA ALA A 29 14.06 21.65 -9.86
C ALA A 29 14.48 20.29 -9.29
N THR A 30 13.61 19.28 -9.32
CA THR A 30 13.86 17.96 -8.68
C THR A 30 13.43 16.76 -9.50
N HIS A 31 12.50 16.92 -10.44
CA HIS A 31 11.92 15.84 -11.23
C HIS A 31 12.43 15.93 -12.66
N ASP A 32 13.74 15.84 -12.84
CA ASP A 32 14.41 15.93 -14.16
C ASP A 32 13.96 14.83 -15.13
N PHE A 33 13.27 13.81 -14.63
CA PHE A 33 12.66 12.72 -15.40
C PHE A 33 11.29 13.06 -15.99
N LEU A 34 10.66 14.16 -15.57
CA LEU A 34 9.40 14.65 -16.14
C LEU A 34 9.69 15.64 -17.27
N THR A 35 9.00 15.47 -18.39
CA THR A 35 9.03 16.44 -19.49
C THR A 35 8.14 17.65 -19.19
N GLU A 36 8.30 18.72 -19.97
CA GLU A 36 7.39 19.87 -19.92
C GLU A 36 5.93 19.48 -20.20
N GLU A 37 5.71 18.50 -21.07
CA GLU A 37 4.38 17.97 -21.37
C GLU A 37 3.80 17.24 -20.15
N ASP A 38 4.61 16.44 -19.44
CA ASP A 38 4.19 15.78 -18.20
C ASP A 38 3.79 16.79 -17.12
N VAL A 39 4.62 17.82 -16.92
CA VAL A 39 4.35 18.89 -15.94
C VAL A 39 3.07 19.64 -16.32
N ALA A 40 2.90 20.00 -17.59
CA ALA A 40 1.69 20.65 -18.09
C ALA A 40 0.44 19.76 -17.97
N GLY A 41 0.60 18.44 -18.10
CA GLY A 41 -0.47 17.46 -17.89
C GLY A 41 -0.86 17.29 -16.42
N ILE A 42 0.09 17.41 -15.48
CA ILE A 42 -0.19 17.28 -14.04
C ILE A 42 -0.78 18.58 -13.45
N LEU A 43 -0.28 19.74 -13.88
CA LEU A 43 -0.60 21.04 -13.30
C LEU A 43 -2.11 21.31 -13.08
N PRO A 44 -3.03 20.99 -14.02
CA PRO A 44 -4.47 21.21 -13.84
C PRO A 44 -5.08 20.44 -12.67
N HIS A 45 -4.46 19.34 -12.24
CA HIS A 45 -4.96 18.46 -11.17
C HIS A 45 -4.45 18.87 -9.78
N VAL A 46 -3.36 19.65 -9.71
CA VAL A 46 -2.71 20.04 -8.44
C VAL A 46 -3.64 20.81 -7.49
N PRO A 47 -4.44 21.81 -7.94
CA PRO A 47 -5.38 22.49 -7.06
C PRO A 47 -6.39 21.54 -6.42
N GLY A 48 -6.97 20.64 -7.22
CA GLY A 48 -7.92 19.63 -6.73
C GLY A 48 -7.28 18.70 -5.70
N ALA A 49 -6.05 18.24 -5.98
CA ALA A 49 -5.30 17.39 -5.05
C ALA A 49 -4.97 18.11 -3.73
N LEU A 50 -4.65 19.41 -3.75
CA LEU A 50 -4.42 20.20 -2.53
C LEU A 50 -5.70 20.38 -1.70
N LEU A 51 -6.85 20.51 -2.37
CA LEU A 51 -8.15 20.62 -1.70
C LEU A 51 -8.64 19.28 -1.15
N ALA A 52 -8.23 18.17 -1.77
CA ALA A 52 -8.63 16.82 -1.39
C ALA A 52 -7.87 16.26 -0.17
N ASP A 53 -6.67 16.78 0.16
CA ASP A 53 -5.91 16.28 1.31
C ASP A 53 -6.72 16.30 2.60
N GLU A 54 -6.61 15.26 3.43
CA GLU A 54 -7.19 15.29 4.77
C GLU A 54 -6.49 16.36 5.64
N ARG A 55 -5.15 16.44 5.52
CA ARG A 55 -4.29 17.34 6.28
C ARG A 55 -3.35 18.09 5.36
N LEU A 56 -3.20 19.40 5.57
CA LEU A 56 -2.30 20.25 4.78
C LEU A 56 -1.55 21.22 5.71
N ALA A 57 -0.23 21.18 5.71
CA ALA A 57 0.63 22.09 6.45
C ALA A 57 1.48 22.91 5.49
N VAL A 58 1.68 24.17 5.85
CA VAL A 58 2.44 25.14 5.05
C VAL A 58 3.57 25.69 5.90
N ALA A 59 4.77 25.71 5.33
CA ALA A 59 5.92 26.42 5.89
C ALA A 59 6.00 27.82 5.29
N TRP A 60 6.07 28.82 6.17
CA TRP A 60 6.05 30.24 5.83
C TRP A 60 7.40 30.87 6.12
N GLU A 61 7.85 31.74 5.22
CA GLU A 61 9.00 32.61 5.43
C GLU A 61 8.65 34.02 4.95
N GLY A 62 8.74 35.00 5.86
CA GLY A 62 8.38 36.40 5.55
C GLY A 62 6.93 36.56 5.07
N GLY A 63 6.02 35.74 5.59
CA GLY A 63 4.60 35.72 5.21
C GLY A 63 4.30 35.08 3.84
N ARG A 64 5.28 34.40 3.22
CA ARG A 64 5.09 33.68 1.95
C ARG A 64 5.25 32.17 2.12
N PRO A 65 4.42 31.34 1.45
CA PRO A 65 4.63 29.90 1.41
C PRO A 65 5.95 29.55 0.71
N VAL A 66 6.77 28.75 1.39
CA VAL A 66 8.05 28.25 0.84
C VAL A 66 8.12 26.73 0.75
N ALA A 67 7.25 26.01 1.47
CA ALA A 67 7.07 24.57 1.34
C ALA A 67 5.70 24.16 1.87
N PHE A 68 5.22 22.98 1.50
CA PHE A 68 3.99 22.41 2.07
C PHE A 68 4.05 20.89 2.11
N ALA A 69 3.25 20.31 3.00
CA ALA A 69 3.06 18.87 3.16
C ALA A 69 1.57 18.54 3.21
N GLY A 70 1.16 17.51 2.46
CA GLY A 70 -0.19 16.97 2.48
C GLY A 70 -0.18 15.52 2.92
N ALA A 71 -1.14 15.13 3.76
CA ALA A 71 -1.24 13.78 4.28
C ALA A 71 -2.69 13.31 4.39
N GLN A 72 -2.87 11.99 4.29
CA GLN A 72 -4.16 11.33 4.41
C GLN A 72 -3.98 9.95 5.05
N GLY A 73 -4.76 9.66 6.10
CA GLY A 73 -4.79 8.32 6.69
C GLY A 73 -3.43 7.75 7.11
N GLY A 74 -2.56 8.58 7.68
CA GLY A 74 -1.20 8.19 8.12
C GLY A 74 -0.17 8.05 6.99
N LYS A 75 -0.51 8.41 5.75
CA LYS A 75 0.40 8.48 4.60
C LYS A 75 0.69 9.93 4.22
N LEU A 76 1.95 10.26 3.95
CA LEU A 76 2.34 11.51 3.32
C LEU A 76 2.11 11.40 1.81
N GLU A 77 1.15 12.17 1.30
CA GLU A 77 0.81 12.17 -0.14
C GLU A 77 1.71 13.13 -0.92
N LYS A 78 2.19 14.19 -0.26
CA LYS A 78 3.03 15.19 -0.90
C LYS A 78 3.89 15.95 0.08
N LEU A 79 5.09 16.30 -0.35
CA LEU A 79 5.99 17.22 0.33
C LEU A 79 6.81 17.96 -0.72
N PHE A 80 6.55 19.26 -0.87
CA PHE A 80 7.22 20.09 -1.86
C PHE A 80 7.88 21.30 -1.19
N CYS A 81 9.07 21.64 -1.67
CA CYS A 81 9.88 22.73 -1.12
C CYS A 81 10.42 23.58 -2.27
N ALA A 82 10.16 24.89 -2.23
CA ALA A 82 10.68 25.81 -3.23
C ALA A 82 12.21 25.74 -3.30
N PRO A 83 12.84 25.88 -4.48
CA PRO A 83 14.28 25.69 -4.66
C PRO A 83 15.14 26.50 -3.67
N GLU A 84 14.73 27.72 -3.34
CA GLU A 84 15.44 28.65 -2.46
C GLU A 84 15.33 28.27 -0.97
N ALA A 85 14.40 27.39 -0.63
CA ALA A 85 14.20 26.84 0.71
C ALA A 85 14.93 25.49 0.91
N ARG A 86 15.49 24.90 -0.16
CA ARG A 86 16.14 23.59 -0.09
C ARG A 86 17.49 23.66 0.63
N GLY A 87 17.86 22.57 1.31
CA GLY A 87 19.08 22.50 2.12
C GLY A 87 19.05 23.33 3.41
N ARG A 88 17.92 23.97 3.72
CA ARG A 88 17.74 24.84 4.90
C ARG A 88 16.94 24.19 6.03
N GLY A 89 16.63 22.89 5.92
CA GLY A 89 15.89 22.12 6.92
C GLY A 89 14.36 22.23 6.85
N VAL A 90 13.79 22.96 5.88
CA VAL A 90 12.33 23.19 5.78
C VAL A 90 11.56 21.89 5.53
N GLY A 91 12.01 21.08 4.58
CA GLY A 91 11.39 19.77 4.28
C GLY A 91 11.45 18.82 5.48
N ARG A 92 12.58 18.77 6.20
CA ARG A 92 12.73 18.02 7.45
C ARG A 92 11.71 18.46 8.50
N ALA A 93 11.57 19.78 8.71
CA ALA A 93 10.66 20.31 9.70
C ALA A 93 9.19 19.98 9.37
N LEU A 94 8.80 20.04 8.10
CA LEU A 94 7.45 19.63 7.65
C LEU A 94 7.21 18.13 7.80
N LEU A 95 8.20 17.30 7.46
CA LEU A 95 8.09 15.85 7.65
C LEU A 95 7.96 15.50 9.14
N ALA A 96 8.79 16.09 9.99
CA ALA A 96 8.70 15.91 11.44
C ALA A 96 7.33 16.36 11.98
N TYR A 97 6.81 17.49 11.51
CA TYR A 97 5.46 17.95 11.85
C TYR A 97 4.41 16.90 11.47
N ALA A 98 4.44 16.41 10.23
CA ALA A 98 3.47 15.42 9.73
C ALA A 98 3.53 14.11 10.53
N VAL A 99 4.74 13.65 10.85
CA VAL A 99 5.00 12.49 11.68
C VAL A 99 4.44 12.66 13.10
N GLU A 100 4.75 13.77 13.77
CA GLU A 100 4.39 13.98 15.18
C GLU A 100 2.91 14.33 15.37
N ARG A 101 2.32 15.08 14.43
CA ARG A 101 0.97 15.63 14.56
C ARG A 101 -0.10 14.82 13.86
N TRP A 102 0.26 14.12 12.79
CA TRP A 102 -0.69 13.37 11.97
C TRP A 102 -0.37 11.86 11.93
N ASP A 103 0.59 11.40 12.73
CA ASP A 103 1.01 9.99 12.79
C ASP A 103 1.36 9.43 11.39
N VAL A 104 2.01 10.27 10.58
CA VAL A 104 2.52 9.84 9.28
C VAL A 104 3.59 8.78 9.49
N HIS A 105 3.35 7.61 8.92
CA HIS A 105 4.22 6.46 9.01
C HIS A 105 4.50 5.81 7.66
N ARG A 106 3.89 6.30 6.57
CA ARG A 106 4.10 5.84 5.19
C ARG A 106 4.21 7.00 4.23
N LEU A 107 4.86 6.78 3.10
CA LEU A 107 4.94 7.73 1.98
C LEU A 107 5.27 7.00 0.69
N ASP A 108 5.01 7.64 -0.45
CA ASP A 108 5.51 7.19 -1.74
C ASP A 108 6.55 8.19 -2.26
N CYS A 109 7.59 7.67 -2.91
CA CYS A 109 8.51 8.50 -3.68
C CYS A 109 8.74 7.90 -5.06
N ASN A 110 8.93 8.75 -6.08
CA ASN A 110 9.31 8.26 -7.40
C ASN A 110 10.70 7.64 -7.34
N GLU A 111 10.83 6.43 -7.88
CA GLU A 111 12.11 5.68 -7.95
C GLU A 111 13.17 6.49 -8.72
N GLN A 112 12.76 7.32 -9.68
CA GLN A 112 13.64 8.22 -10.43
C GLN A 112 14.10 9.46 -9.65
N ASN A 113 13.67 9.65 -8.39
CA ASN A 113 14.08 10.76 -7.54
C ASN A 113 14.96 10.26 -6.36
N PRO A 114 16.23 9.89 -6.61
CA PRO A 114 17.11 9.33 -5.59
C PRO A 114 17.42 10.33 -4.45
N GLN A 115 17.24 11.63 -4.70
CA GLN A 115 17.42 12.64 -3.68
C GLN A 115 16.27 12.65 -2.67
N ALA A 116 15.03 12.53 -3.13
CA ALA A 116 13.87 12.37 -2.25
C ALA A 116 13.96 11.05 -1.48
N GLN A 117 14.31 9.95 -2.17
CA GLN A 117 14.55 8.66 -1.53
C GLN A 117 15.58 8.78 -0.40
N GLY A 118 16.78 9.31 -0.69
CA GLY A 118 17.83 9.46 0.32
C GLY A 118 17.47 10.43 1.45
N PHE A 119 16.64 11.44 1.17
CA PHE A 119 16.06 12.30 2.22
C PHE A 119 15.16 11.49 3.16
N TYR A 120 14.21 10.73 2.64
CA TYR A 120 13.31 9.93 3.48
C TYR A 120 14.03 8.80 4.23
N GLU A 121 15.02 8.16 3.61
CA GLU A 121 15.88 7.17 4.27
C GLU A 121 16.62 7.75 5.47
N HIS A 122 17.17 8.97 5.32
CA HIS A 122 17.83 9.66 6.41
C HIS A 122 16.87 10.08 7.54
N GLU A 123 15.59 10.32 7.22
CA GLU A 123 14.54 10.67 8.19
C GLU A 123 13.81 9.45 8.77
N GLY A 124 14.36 8.24 8.57
CA GLY A 124 13.89 7.03 9.25
C GLY A 124 12.81 6.24 8.49
N PHE A 125 12.74 6.37 7.17
CA PHE A 125 11.91 5.54 6.32
C PHE A 125 12.74 4.48 5.57
N ALA A 126 12.13 3.35 5.21
CA ALA A 126 12.74 2.35 4.35
C ALA A 126 11.73 1.88 3.29
N VAL A 127 12.25 1.42 2.15
CA VAL A 127 11.43 0.83 1.09
C VAL A 127 10.78 -0.46 1.60
N ALA A 128 9.44 -0.49 1.60
CA ALA A 128 8.63 -1.64 1.97
C ALA A 128 8.00 -2.33 0.75
N GLY A 129 7.87 -1.64 -0.37
CA GLY A 129 7.32 -2.17 -1.61
C GLY A 129 7.62 -1.29 -2.82
N ARG A 130 7.23 -1.76 -4.00
CA ARG A 130 7.42 -1.05 -5.27
C ARG A 130 6.22 -1.25 -6.19
N SER A 131 5.85 -0.19 -6.90
CA SER A 131 4.93 -0.26 -8.04
C SER A 131 5.65 0.15 -9.33
N ALA A 132 5.30 -0.50 -10.44
CA ALA A 132 5.86 -0.17 -11.75
C ALA A 132 5.28 1.14 -12.34
N THR A 133 4.11 1.55 -11.88
CA THR A 133 3.39 2.74 -12.32
C THR A 133 3.00 3.60 -11.12
N ASP A 134 2.61 4.85 -11.38
CA ASP A 134 2.00 5.70 -10.36
C ASP A 134 0.49 5.44 -10.20
N GLY A 135 -0.16 6.19 -9.31
CA GLY A 135 -1.61 6.06 -9.06
C GLY A 135 -2.49 6.38 -10.28
N GLY A 136 -1.94 7.05 -11.30
CA GLY A 136 -2.61 7.32 -12.57
C GLY A 136 -2.29 6.30 -13.67
N GLY A 137 -1.57 5.22 -13.35
CA GLY A 137 -1.15 4.20 -14.32
C GLY A 137 0.02 4.63 -15.22
N ARG A 138 0.62 5.81 -14.98
CA ARG A 138 1.74 6.30 -15.79
C ARG A 138 3.01 5.53 -15.44
N PRO A 139 3.97 5.36 -16.37
CA PRO A 139 5.21 4.61 -16.15
C PRO A 139 6.23 5.40 -15.30
N PHE A 140 5.79 5.89 -14.14
CA PHE A 140 6.61 6.52 -13.11
C PHE A 140 6.62 5.60 -11.88
N PRO A 141 7.57 4.65 -11.79
CA PRO A 141 7.63 3.72 -10.67
C PRO A 141 7.66 4.43 -9.32
N LEU A 142 6.95 3.86 -8.36
CA LEU A 142 6.87 4.35 -6.98
C LEU A 142 7.57 3.36 -6.05
N LEU A 143 8.37 3.90 -5.14
CA LEU A 143 8.83 3.22 -3.95
C LEU A 143 7.85 3.53 -2.82
N HIS A 144 7.23 2.49 -2.27
CA HIS A 144 6.38 2.59 -1.09
C HIS A 144 7.30 2.49 0.13
N MET A 145 7.35 3.54 0.94
CA MET A 145 8.24 3.63 2.08
C MET A 145 7.47 3.71 3.38
N GLU A 146 8.03 3.12 4.43
CA GLU A 146 7.45 3.09 5.77
C GLU A 146 8.49 3.45 6.82
N ARG A 147 8.03 3.99 7.95
CA ARG A 147 8.92 4.23 9.10
C ARG A 147 9.56 2.95 9.60
N THR A 148 10.83 3.05 9.99
CA THR A 148 11.64 1.92 10.49
C THR A 148 11.55 1.71 12.00
N ASP A 149 10.79 2.56 12.71
CA ASP A 149 10.63 2.55 14.15
C ASP A 149 9.15 2.51 14.58
N GLY A 150 8.93 2.34 15.88
CA GLY A 150 7.60 2.22 16.46
C GLY A 150 6.93 0.86 16.19
N ILE A 151 5.67 0.74 16.62
CA ILE A 151 4.97 -0.54 16.62
C ILE A 151 4.68 -1.07 15.20
N ARG A 152 4.46 -0.19 14.22
CA ARG A 152 4.18 -0.57 12.82
C ARG A 152 5.39 -1.20 12.14
N ALA A 153 6.60 -0.73 12.46
CA ALA A 153 7.84 -1.34 12.02
C ALA A 153 8.06 -2.71 12.70
N GLN A 154 7.80 -2.81 14.00
CA GLN A 154 7.87 -4.08 14.73
C GLN A 154 6.88 -5.11 14.15
N MET A 155 5.66 -4.70 13.85
CA MET A 155 4.61 -5.52 13.23
C MET A 155 5.06 -6.19 11.93
N GLY A 156 5.77 -5.46 11.06
CA GLY A 156 6.29 -5.95 9.78
C GLY A 156 7.65 -6.65 9.85
N SER A 157 8.32 -6.65 11.01
CA SER A 157 9.72 -7.10 11.14
C SER A 157 9.93 -8.62 11.10
N GLY A 158 8.88 -9.40 11.38
CA GLY A 158 8.98 -10.84 11.58
C GLY A 158 9.36 -11.26 13.01
N GLU A 159 9.56 -10.30 13.92
CA GLU A 159 9.71 -10.55 15.35
C GLU A 159 8.36 -10.54 16.09
N TRP A 160 8.37 -10.95 17.36
CA TRP A 160 7.20 -10.82 18.22
C TRP A 160 6.97 -9.35 18.61
N PHE A 161 5.72 -8.90 18.52
CA PHE A 161 5.31 -7.53 18.87
C PHE A 161 3.94 -7.54 19.60
N ASP A 162 3.54 -6.38 20.11
CA ASP A 162 2.24 -6.21 20.75
C ASP A 162 1.16 -5.73 19.75
N ALA A 163 0.30 -6.64 19.31
CA ALA A 163 -0.80 -6.33 18.41
C ALA A 163 -1.94 -5.54 19.06
N ALA A 164 -1.94 -5.42 20.40
CA ALA A 164 -2.89 -4.61 21.15
C ALA A 164 -2.51 -3.13 21.23
N ALA A 165 -1.39 -2.71 20.63
CA ALA A 165 -0.98 -1.31 20.60
C ALA A 165 -2.09 -0.40 20.00
N PRO A 166 -2.39 0.75 20.64
CA PRO A 166 -3.46 1.65 20.20
C PRO A 166 -3.32 2.13 18.75
N GLU A 167 -2.10 2.37 18.29
CA GLU A 167 -1.80 2.83 16.92
C GLU A 167 -2.29 1.81 15.88
N LEU A 168 -2.11 0.52 16.16
CA LEU A 168 -2.60 -0.55 15.29
C LEU A 168 -4.12 -0.70 15.34
N GLU A 169 -4.75 -0.37 16.47
CA GLU A 169 -6.22 -0.34 16.56
C GLU A 169 -6.82 0.78 15.70
N VAL A 170 -6.19 1.96 15.69
CA VAL A 170 -6.57 3.08 14.80
C VAL A 170 -6.53 2.63 13.34
N ASP A 171 -5.44 2.00 12.92
CA ASP A 171 -5.27 1.54 11.55
C ASP A 171 -6.33 0.50 11.15
N ARG A 172 -6.57 -0.51 11.99
CA ARG A 172 -7.59 -1.54 11.73
C ARG A 172 -8.99 -0.96 11.63
N ASN A 173 -9.32 0.01 12.48
CA ASN A 173 -10.63 0.66 12.44
C ASN A 173 -10.83 1.48 11.16
N ARG A 174 -9.77 2.17 10.68
CA ARG A 174 -9.78 2.85 9.38
C ARG A 174 -10.01 1.85 8.23
N ALA A 175 -9.24 0.77 8.19
CA ALA A 175 -9.35 -0.26 7.16
C ALA A 175 -10.76 -0.87 7.11
N ARG A 176 -11.32 -1.21 8.29
CA ARG A 176 -12.70 -1.72 8.41
C ARG A 176 -13.75 -0.74 7.90
N ALA A 177 -13.58 0.56 8.17
CA ALA A 177 -14.51 1.58 7.70
C ALA A 177 -14.50 1.67 6.17
N ILE A 178 -13.31 1.68 5.55
CA ILE A 178 -13.15 1.72 4.08
C ILE A 178 -13.72 0.44 3.45
N MET A 179 -13.36 -0.74 3.96
CA MET A 179 -13.88 -2.01 3.42
C MET A 179 -15.39 -2.15 3.61
N ARG A 180 -15.96 -1.63 4.70
CA ARG A 180 -17.42 -1.59 4.87
C ARG A 180 -18.09 -0.77 3.78
N ARG A 181 -17.55 0.41 3.46
CA ARG A 181 -18.04 1.27 2.38
C ARG A 181 -17.97 0.53 1.04
N PHE A 182 -16.80 0.02 0.71
CA PHE A 182 -16.54 -0.76 -0.51
C PHE A 182 -17.51 -1.96 -0.69
N ASN A 183 -17.80 -2.67 0.40
CA ASN A 183 -18.61 -3.89 0.37
C ASN A 183 -20.13 -3.66 0.31
N VAL A 184 -20.62 -2.54 0.84
CA VAL A 184 -22.08 -2.31 1.03
C VAL A 184 -22.65 -1.35 0.00
N GLU A 185 -21.87 -0.39 -0.49
CA GLU A 185 -22.36 0.60 -1.45
C GLU A 185 -22.44 -0.02 -2.85
N ALA A 186 -23.66 -0.40 -3.24
CA ALA A 186 -23.95 -1.00 -4.56
C ALA A 186 -23.75 0.01 -5.71
N ASP A 187 -23.91 1.30 -5.43
CA ASP A 187 -23.89 2.38 -6.44
C ASP A 187 -22.49 2.95 -6.70
N LEU A 188 -21.44 2.45 -6.01
CA LEU A 188 -20.07 2.88 -6.28
C LEU A 188 -19.68 2.50 -7.72
N SER A 189 -19.30 3.51 -8.49
CA SER A 189 -18.64 3.35 -9.78
C SER A 189 -17.30 2.62 -9.62
N GLU A 190 -16.79 2.07 -10.72
CA GLU A 190 -15.46 1.45 -10.74
C GLU A 190 -14.35 2.42 -10.33
N GLU A 191 -14.48 3.70 -10.70
CA GLU A 191 -13.55 4.76 -10.33
C GLU A 191 -13.55 5.00 -8.82
N GLU A 192 -14.72 5.14 -8.19
CA GLU A 192 -14.81 5.32 -6.73
C GLU A 192 -14.31 4.09 -5.97
N ARG A 193 -14.56 2.87 -6.48
CA ARG A 193 -14.00 1.63 -5.91
C ARG A 193 -12.48 1.65 -5.96
N ARG A 194 -11.92 2.06 -7.09
CA ARG A 194 -10.49 2.15 -7.28
C ARG A 194 -9.86 3.22 -6.40
N GLU A 195 -10.50 4.37 -6.23
CA GLU A 195 -10.05 5.43 -5.33
C GLU A 195 -10.03 4.94 -3.87
N LEU A 196 -11.09 4.27 -3.41
CA LEU A 196 -11.16 3.71 -2.07
C LEU A 196 -10.04 2.69 -1.80
N LEU A 197 -9.82 1.76 -2.73
CA LEU A 197 -8.77 0.76 -2.61
C LEU A 197 -7.37 1.37 -2.75
N GLY A 198 -7.18 2.31 -3.67
CA GLY A 198 -5.91 3.03 -3.85
C GLY A 198 -5.49 3.84 -2.62
N GLY A 199 -6.46 4.39 -1.87
CA GLY A 199 -6.20 5.06 -0.59
C GLY A 199 -5.96 4.13 0.61
N LEU A 200 -6.22 2.83 0.45
CA LEU A 200 -6.12 1.82 1.50
C LEU A 200 -4.92 0.90 1.30
N LEU A 201 -4.75 0.34 0.11
CA LEU A 201 -3.75 -0.69 -0.20
C LEU A 201 -2.35 -0.08 -0.37
N GLY A 202 -1.32 -0.90 -0.23
CA GLY A 202 0.06 -0.50 -0.50
C GLY A 202 0.27 -0.21 -1.98
N SER A 203 -0.29 -1.05 -2.85
CA SER A 203 -0.42 -0.78 -4.28
C SER A 203 -1.63 -1.48 -4.88
N PHE A 204 -2.16 -0.88 -5.95
CA PHE A 204 -3.28 -1.44 -6.70
C PHE A 204 -3.10 -1.18 -8.20
N GLY A 205 -2.62 -2.21 -8.90
CA GLY A 205 -2.21 -2.13 -10.29
C GLY A 205 -3.33 -1.81 -11.28
N GLU A 206 -2.93 -1.45 -12.50
CA GLU A 206 -3.86 -1.25 -13.62
C GLU A 206 -4.71 -2.50 -13.87
N ASP A 207 -5.99 -2.29 -14.18
CA ASP A 207 -7.00 -3.34 -14.38
C ASP A 207 -7.15 -4.35 -13.23
N ALA A 208 -6.57 -4.09 -12.06
CA ALA A 208 -6.79 -4.91 -10.88
C ALA A 208 -8.22 -4.72 -10.37
N VAL A 209 -8.85 -5.82 -9.95
CA VAL A 209 -10.25 -5.82 -9.51
C VAL A 209 -10.40 -6.62 -8.23
N PHE A 210 -11.02 -6.01 -7.23
CA PHE A 210 -11.55 -6.71 -6.05
C PHE A 210 -13.06 -6.83 -6.19
N SER A 211 -13.59 -8.02 -5.95
CA SER A 211 -15.03 -8.24 -5.83
C SER A 211 -15.51 -7.92 -4.41
N ALA A 212 -16.80 -7.64 -4.28
CA ALA A 212 -17.42 -7.35 -2.98
C ALA A 212 -17.25 -8.51 -1.98
N GLY A 213 -17.25 -8.15 -0.70
CA GLY A 213 -17.03 -9.06 0.43
C GLY A 213 -15.56 -9.18 0.87
N ALA A 214 -14.63 -8.49 0.20
CA ALA A 214 -13.23 -8.49 0.59
C ALA A 214 -13.03 -7.90 2.00
N GLN A 215 -12.06 -8.44 2.75
CA GLN A 215 -11.71 -7.98 4.10
C GLN A 215 -10.20 -7.86 4.25
N VAL A 216 -9.74 -6.83 4.97
CA VAL A 216 -8.32 -6.60 5.28
C VAL A 216 -8.16 -6.23 6.76
N ASP A 217 -6.97 -6.46 7.32
CA ASP A 217 -6.63 -5.95 8.67
C ASP A 217 -6.22 -4.47 8.59
N TYR A 218 -5.24 -4.14 7.76
CA TYR A 218 -4.65 -2.79 7.64
C TYR A 218 -4.78 -2.22 6.23
N GLY A 219 -4.69 -3.08 5.21
CA GLY A 219 -4.72 -2.74 3.78
C GLY A 219 -3.35 -2.35 3.24
N TYR A 220 -2.63 -1.48 3.93
CA TYR A 220 -1.44 -0.83 3.39
C TYR A 220 -0.22 -1.72 3.17
N ARG A 221 -0.25 -2.97 3.65
CA ARG A 221 0.78 -3.97 3.41
C ARG A 221 0.41 -4.95 2.29
N ILE A 222 -0.68 -4.69 1.58
CA ILE A 222 -1.11 -5.48 0.42
C ILE A 222 -0.65 -4.76 -0.85
N PHE A 223 0.14 -5.46 -1.66
CA PHE A 223 0.69 -4.95 -2.91
C PHE A 223 0.15 -5.79 -4.07
N VAL A 224 -0.61 -5.17 -4.97
CA VAL A 224 -1.32 -5.85 -6.05
C VAL A 224 -0.78 -5.36 -7.39
N GLY A 225 -0.23 -6.26 -8.20
CA GLY A 225 0.19 -5.96 -9.58
C GLY A 225 -0.97 -5.79 -10.56
N ALA A 226 -0.64 -5.43 -11.79
CA ALA A 226 -1.62 -5.20 -12.85
C ALA A 226 -2.36 -6.48 -13.25
N GLY A 227 -3.59 -6.35 -13.76
CA GLY A 227 -4.40 -7.46 -14.29
C GLY A 227 -4.88 -8.48 -13.24
N CYS A 228 -4.67 -8.20 -11.95
CA CYS A 228 -5.05 -9.12 -10.89
C CYS A 228 -6.57 -9.12 -10.65
N PHE A 229 -7.15 -10.30 -10.47
CA PHE A 229 -8.57 -10.45 -10.18
C PHE A 229 -8.78 -11.20 -8.87
N PHE A 230 -9.53 -10.59 -7.95
CA PHE A 230 -9.90 -11.20 -6.68
C PHE A 230 -11.41 -11.35 -6.61
N ASN A 231 -11.87 -12.58 -6.58
CA ASN A 231 -13.28 -12.92 -6.52
C ASN A 231 -13.85 -12.71 -5.10
N PHE A 232 -15.15 -12.94 -4.91
CA PHE A 232 -15.90 -12.60 -3.71
C PHE A 232 -15.27 -13.14 -2.42
N ASN A 233 -15.43 -12.38 -1.34
CA ASN A 233 -15.14 -12.83 0.02
C ASN A 233 -13.68 -13.24 0.30
N CYS A 234 -12.70 -12.66 -0.41
CA CYS A 234 -11.30 -12.84 -0.07
C CYS A 234 -10.93 -12.12 1.24
N THR A 235 -10.07 -12.72 2.06
CA THR A 235 -9.60 -12.16 3.34
C THR A 235 -8.09 -12.03 3.34
N PHE A 236 -7.58 -10.85 3.71
CA PHE A 236 -6.16 -10.53 3.74
C PHE A 236 -5.76 -10.07 5.15
N LEU A 237 -5.08 -10.92 5.90
CA LEU A 237 -4.56 -10.58 7.23
C LEU A 237 -3.14 -10.05 7.04
N ASP A 238 -3.00 -8.76 6.77
CA ASP A 238 -1.79 -8.10 6.25
C ASP A 238 -0.95 -7.44 7.35
N GLY A 239 -0.74 -8.13 8.48
CA GLY A 239 0.24 -7.70 9.50
C GLY A 239 1.68 -7.66 8.96
N ALA A 240 2.01 -8.51 7.99
CA ALA A 240 3.20 -8.39 7.13
C ALA A 240 2.78 -8.22 5.67
N ALA A 241 3.77 -7.96 4.80
CA ALA A 241 3.52 -7.76 3.38
C ALA A 241 2.81 -8.97 2.74
N ILE A 242 1.77 -8.71 1.95
CA ILE A 242 1.15 -9.68 1.04
C ILE A 242 1.32 -9.12 -0.36
N THR A 243 2.21 -9.73 -1.14
CA THR A 243 2.55 -9.26 -2.49
C THR A 243 1.97 -10.20 -3.53
N PHE A 244 1.28 -9.62 -4.52
CA PHE A 244 0.82 -10.30 -5.72
C PHE A 244 1.52 -9.68 -6.93
N GLY A 245 2.07 -10.53 -7.79
CA GLY A 245 2.64 -10.17 -9.08
C GLY A 245 1.56 -9.67 -10.04
N ARG A 246 1.82 -9.79 -11.34
CA ARG A 246 0.86 -9.44 -12.40
C ARG A 246 0.00 -10.63 -12.77
N ASP A 247 -1.20 -10.34 -13.26
CA ASP A 247 -2.11 -11.33 -13.85
C ASP A 247 -2.43 -12.48 -12.88
N VAL A 248 -2.53 -12.17 -11.58
CA VAL A 248 -2.89 -13.14 -10.54
C VAL A 248 -4.40 -13.25 -10.42
N TRP A 249 -4.92 -14.47 -10.51
CA TRP A 249 -6.36 -14.73 -10.42
C TRP A 249 -6.68 -15.51 -9.15
N VAL A 250 -7.50 -14.95 -8.28
CA VAL A 250 -7.90 -15.52 -6.99
C VAL A 250 -9.39 -15.79 -6.99
N GLY A 251 -9.75 -17.07 -6.85
CA GLY A 251 -11.11 -17.55 -6.72
C GLY A 251 -11.76 -17.11 -5.40
N PRO A 252 -13.07 -17.34 -5.24
CA PRO A 252 -13.80 -16.80 -4.11
C PRO A 252 -13.39 -17.46 -2.80
N SER A 253 -13.57 -16.73 -1.71
CA SER A 253 -13.39 -17.19 -0.33
C SER A 253 -11.97 -17.66 -0.01
N CYS A 254 -10.96 -17.04 -0.61
CA CYS A 254 -9.56 -17.30 -0.27
C CYS A 254 -9.10 -16.48 0.94
N THR A 255 -8.18 -17.02 1.73
CA THR A 255 -7.58 -16.34 2.89
C THR A 255 -6.07 -16.31 2.78
N PHE A 256 -5.48 -15.12 2.89
CA PHE A 256 -4.04 -14.91 2.98
C PHE A 256 -3.70 -14.48 4.41
N CYS A 257 -3.01 -15.35 5.14
CA CYS A 257 -2.77 -15.19 6.56
C CYS A 257 -1.28 -14.96 6.83
N THR A 258 -0.90 -13.74 7.19
CA THR A 258 0.47 -13.45 7.68
C THR A 258 0.66 -13.64 9.19
N PRO A 259 -0.35 -13.51 10.08
CA PRO A 259 -0.13 -13.61 11.51
C PRO A 259 0.13 -15.01 12.05
N LEU A 260 0.96 -15.06 13.09
CA LEU A 260 1.26 -16.19 13.96
C LEU A 260 1.03 -15.76 15.41
N HIS A 261 0.52 -16.68 16.23
CA HIS A 261 0.31 -16.47 17.66
C HIS A 261 1.12 -17.49 18.48
N PRO A 262 1.42 -17.20 19.77
CA PRO A 262 2.02 -18.20 20.64
C PRO A 262 1.17 -19.46 20.69
N LEU A 263 1.80 -20.63 20.63
CA LEU A 263 1.08 -21.90 20.64
C LEU A 263 0.48 -22.20 22.02
N LEU A 264 1.19 -21.79 23.07
CA LEU A 264 0.76 -21.97 24.45
C LEU A 264 -0.37 -20.99 24.76
N GLY A 265 -1.54 -21.53 25.12
CA GLY A 265 -2.75 -20.73 25.33
C GLY A 265 -2.58 -19.60 26.35
N ARG A 266 -1.77 -19.81 27.40
CA ARG A 266 -1.46 -18.76 28.38
C ARG A 266 -0.70 -17.57 27.77
N GLU A 267 0.16 -17.81 26.79
CA GLU A 267 0.96 -16.76 26.12
C GLU A 267 0.14 -16.08 25.02
N ARG A 268 -0.79 -16.79 24.39
CA ARG A 268 -1.71 -16.26 23.39
C ARG A 268 -2.90 -15.48 23.97
N ALA A 269 -3.27 -15.76 25.21
CA ALA A 269 -4.38 -15.08 25.86
C ALA A 269 -4.15 -13.56 25.88
N MET A 270 -5.18 -12.78 25.55
CA MET A 270 -5.18 -11.33 25.75
C MET A 270 -4.95 -11.05 27.24
N ARG A 271 -3.81 -10.45 27.57
CA ARG A 271 -3.44 -10.13 28.96
C ARG A 271 -3.81 -8.70 29.27
N LYS A 272 -3.92 -8.39 30.56
CA LYS A 272 -3.93 -7.02 31.06
C LYS A 272 -2.79 -6.85 32.04
N ASP A 273 -2.07 -5.75 31.96
CA ASP A 273 -1.11 -5.34 32.98
C ASP A 273 -1.82 -4.71 34.20
N ASP A 274 -1.03 -4.28 35.19
CA ASP A 274 -1.53 -3.69 36.43
C ASP A 274 -2.21 -2.33 36.18
N GLU A 275 -1.83 -1.64 35.10
CA GLU A 275 -2.45 -0.40 34.60
C GLU A 275 -3.74 -0.66 33.79
N GLY A 276 -4.05 -1.92 33.47
CA GLY A 276 -5.23 -2.34 32.71
C GLY A 276 -5.08 -2.27 31.19
N ALA A 277 -3.89 -1.92 30.68
CA ALA A 277 -3.58 -1.96 29.26
C ALA A 277 -3.57 -3.42 28.77
N ARG A 278 -4.02 -3.62 27.53
CA ARG A 278 -4.13 -4.96 26.95
C ARG A 278 -2.86 -5.31 26.20
N HIS A 279 -2.46 -6.57 26.27
CA HIS A 279 -1.32 -7.11 25.53
C HIS A 279 -1.73 -8.35 24.73
N LEU A 280 -1.33 -8.39 23.47
CA LEU A 280 -1.55 -9.52 22.56
C LEU A 280 -0.30 -9.76 21.73
N TRP A 281 0.37 -10.90 21.96
CA TRP A 281 1.58 -11.23 21.23
C TRP A 281 1.27 -11.84 19.87
N GLU A 282 1.84 -11.23 18.84
CA GLU A 282 1.77 -11.67 17.45
C GLU A 282 3.13 -11.58 16.80
N ARG A 283 3.30 -12.34 15.71
CA ARG A 283 4.43 -12.24 14.78
C ARG A 283 3.86 -12.42 13.38
N ASN A 284 4.30 -11.64 12.41
CA ASN A 284 3.79 -11.76 11.04
C ASN A 284 4.89 -12.23 10.08
N LEU A 285 4.56 -13.10 9.13
CA LEU A 285 5.48 -13.48 8.06
C LEU A 285 4.88 -13.17 6.69
N PRO A 286 5.64 -12.55 5.78
CA PRO A 286 5.12 -12.08 4.50
C PRO A 286 4.66 -13.23 3.61
N ILE A 287 3.72 -12.94 2.71
CA ILE A 287 3.30 -13.84 1.64
C ILE A 287 3.68 -13.21 0.31
N THR A 288 4.22 -14.03 -0.60
CA THR A 288 4.54 -13.61 -1.96
C THR A 288 3.86 -14.53 -2.97
N VAL A 289 3.16 -13.95 -3.92
CA VAL A 289 2.53 -14.63 -5.04
C VAL A 289 3.12 -14.04 -6.31
N GLY A 290 3.75 -14.89 -7.12
CA GLY A 290 4.39 -14.53 -8.38
C GLY A 290 3.41 -14.12 -9.47
N ASP A 291 3.96 -13.84 -10.66
CA ASP A 291 3.19 -13.49 -11.86
C ASP A 291 2.38 -14.70 -12.38
N ASP A 292 1.27 -14.48 -13.09
CA ASP A 292 0.48 -15.50 -13.79
C ASP A 292 -0.09 -16.63 -12.90
N VAL A 293 -0.19 -16.40 -11.58
CA VAL A 293 -0.66 -17.42 -10.64
C VAL A 293 -2.19 -17.51 -10.66
N TRP A 294 -2.73 -18.74 -10.66
CA TRP A 294 -4.15 -18.97 -10.39
C TRP A 294 -4.37 -19.71 -9.06
N ILE A 295 -5.13 -19.09 -8.17
CA ILE A 295 -5.55 -19.66 -6.88
C ILE A 295 -7.06 -19.94 -6.98
N ALA A 296 -7.46 -21.21 -6.96
CA ALA A 296 -8.87 -21.57 -7.03
C ALA A 296 -9.63 -21.31 -5.71
N ALA A 297 -10.93 -21.55 -5.70
CA ALA A 297 -11.81 -21.21 -4.58
C ALA A 297 -11.43 -21.87 -3.24
N ASN A 298 -11.72 -21.19 -2.12
CA ASN A 298 -11.56 -21.69 -0.75
C ASN A 298 -10.13 -22.12 -0.39
N VAL A 299 -9.12 -21.41 -0.88
CA VAL A 299 -7.71 -21.66 -0.53
C VAL A 299 -7.29 -20.83 0.68
N THR A 300 -6.47 -21.42 1.56
CA THR A 300 -5.79 -20.69 2.64
C THR A 300 -4.28 -20.72 2.41
N VAL A 301 -3.65 -19.54 2.35
CA VAL A 301 -2.19 -19.36 2.28
C VAL A 301 -1.67 -18.96 3.65
N ASN A 302 -0.76 -19.75 4.21
CA ASN A 302 -0.22 -19.57 5.56
C ASN A 302 0.96 -18.59 5.61
N PRO A 303 1.37 -18.16 6.82
CA PRO A 303 2.44 -17.20 7.01
C PRO A 303 3.76 -17.64 6.36
N GLY A 304 4.45 -16.72 5.67
CA GLY A 304 5.79 -16.95 5.13
C GLY A 304 5.84 -17.69 3.80
N VAL A 305 4.69 -17.98 3.17
CA VAL A 305 4.62 -18.77 1.95
C VAL A 305 4.92 -17.93 0.71
N THR A 306 5.76 -18.48 -0.18
CA THR A 306 5.95 -18.00 -1.55
C THR A 306 5.29 -18.95 -2.57
N ILE A 307 4.45 -18.43 -3.45
CA ILE A 307 3.87 -19.14 -4.60
C ILE A 307 4.57 -18.63 -5.86
N GLY A 308 5.35 -19.47 -6.51
CA GLY A 308 6.13 -19.07 -7.68
C GLY A 308 5.29 -18.84 -8.94
N ASP A 309 5.86 -18.09 -9.89
CA ASP A 309 5.20 -17.65 -11.12
C ASP A 309 4.52 -18.80 -11.90
N GLY A 310 3.31 -18.56 -12.42
CA GLY A 310 2.55 -19.50 -13.23
C GLY A 310 2.06 -20.73 -12.47
N ALA A 311 2.17 -20.77 -11.13
CA ALA A 311 1.64 -21.88 -10.35
C ALA A 311 0.10 -21.87 -10.30
N VAL A 312 -0.48 -23.06 -10.16
CA VAL A 312 -1.94 -23.23 -10.00
C VAL A 312 -2.21 -23.93 -8.69
N ILE A 313 -3.01 -23.30 -7.83
CA ILE A 313 -3.44 -23.84 -6.54
C ILE A 313 -4.88 -24.33 -6.65
N GLY A 314 -5.09 -25.64 -6.53
CA GLY A 314 -6.43 -26.23 -6.58
C GLY A 314 -7.31 -25.83 -5.40
N SER A 315 -8.63 -25.94 -5.58
CA SER A 315 -9.61 -25.47 -4.60
C SER A 315 -9.53 -26.21 -3.26
N GLY A 316 -9.87 -25.52 -2.17
CA GLY A 316 -9.86 -26.10 -0.81
C GLY A 316 -8.46 -26.35 -0.24
N SER A 317 -7.40 -25.89 -0.91
CA SER A 317 -6.03 -26.18 -0.50
C SER A 317 -5.58 -25.36 0.71
N VAL A 318 -4.76 -25.97 1.56
CA VAL A 318 -4.10 -25.30 2.70
C VAL A 318 -2.61 -25.24 2.44
N VAL A 319 -2.15 -24.11 1.89
CA VAL A 319 -0.77 -23.88 1.48
C VAL A 319 0.06 -23.56 2.71
N THR A 320 0.92 -24.50 3.11
CA THR A 320 1.74 -24.45 4.34
C THR A 320 3.24 -24.33 4.06
N LYS A 321 3.63 -24.40 2.78
CA LYS A 321 5.00 -24.36 2.29
C LYS A 321 5.01 -23.73 0.90
N ASP A 322 6.17 -23.23 0.51
CA ASP A 322 6.37 -22.63 -0.81
C ASP A 322 5.99 -23.60 -1.94
N ILE A 323 5.44 -23.02 -3.00
CA ILE A 323 5.05 -23.72 -4.22
C ILE A 323 6.00 -23.29 -5.34
N PRO A 324 6.71 -24.22 -5.99
CA PRO A 324 7.59 -23.89 -7.11
C PRO A 324 6.80 -23.26 -8.28
N PRO A 325 7.44 -22.43 -9.12
CA PRO A 325 6.80 -21.87 -10.30
C PRO A 325 6.29 -22.95 -11.25
N ARG A 326 5.28 -22.61 -12.06
CA ARG A 326 4.68 -23.45 -13.11
C ARG A 326 4.35 -24.85 -12.62
N THR A 327 3.76 -24.93 -11.43
CA THR A 327 3.43 -26.19 -10.76
C THR A 327 1.95 -26.21 -10.41
N LEU A 328 1.28 -27.30 -10.77
CA LEU A 328 -0.04 -27.63 -10.24
C LEU A 328 0.15 -28.18 -8.83
N ALA A 329 -0.44 -27.53 -7.83
CA ALA A 329 -0.41 -27.96 -6.44
C ALA A 329 -1.82 -27.94 -5.84
N TYR A 330 -2.13 -28.92 -5.01
CA TYR A 330 -3.40 -28.92 -4.28
C TYR A 330 -3.35 -29.81 -3.03
N GLY A 331 -4.40 -29.69 -2.19
CA GLY A 331 -4.66 -30.56 -1.05
C GLY A 331 -4.58 -29.86 0.31
N ASN A 332 -4.89 -30.61 1.37
CA ASN A 332 -4.75 -30.16 2.76
C ASN A 332 -3.94 -31.20 3.56
N PRO A 333 -2.66 -30.93 3.84
CA PRO A 333 -1.89 -29.76 3.39
C PRO A 333 -1.58 -29.80 1.89
N CYS A 334 -1.44 -28.62 1.27
CA CYS A 334 -1.18 -28.48 -0.17
C CYS A 334 0.17 -29.11 -0.54
N ARG A 335 0.21 -29.81 -1.68
CA ARG A 335 1.42 -30.47 -2.20
C ARG A 335 1.58 -30.19 -3.69
N PRO A 336 2.81 -29.95 -4.17
CA PRO A 336 3.14 -30.04 -5.59
C PRO A 336 2.71 -31.40 -6.16
N VAL A 337 2.00 -31.38 -7.28
CA VAL A 337 1.50 -32.60 -7.94
C VAL A 337 2.28 -32.88 -9.21
N ARG A 338 2.36 -31.89 -10.11
CA ARG A 338 3.14 -31.98 -11.35
C ARG A 338 3.48 -30.59 -11.90
N ALA A 339 4.44 -30.53 -12.80
CA ALA A 339 4.70 -29.33 -13.59
C ALA A 339 3.55 -29.05 -14.57
N ILE A 340 3.34 -27.76 -14.86
CA ILE A 340 2.50 -27.23 -15.94
C ILE A 340 3.42 -27.02 -17.14
N THR A 341 3.00 -27.49 -18.31
CA THR A 341 3.81 -27.52 -19.53
C THR A 341 2.98 -27.15 -20.75
N GLU A 342 3.62 -27.03 -21.92
CA GLU A 342 2.91 -26.81 -23.19
C GLU A 342 1.87 -27.88 -23.52
N ALA A 343 1.97 -29.08 -22.92
CA ALA A 343 0.94 -30.12 -23.06
C ALA A 343 -0.40 -29.73 -22.42
N ASP A 344 -0.42 -28.71 -21.56
CA ASP A 344 -1.64 -28.15 -20.94
C ASP A 344 -2.27 -27.04 -21.81
N SER A 345 -1.68 -26.68 -22.95
CA SER A 345 -2.19 -25.63 -23.83
C SER A 345 -3.51 -26.03 -24.49
N VAL A 346 -4.49 -25.14 -24.40
CA VAL A 346 -5.81 -25.27 -25.05
C VAL A 346 -5.92 -24.44 -26.33
N ALA A 347 -4.82 -23.88 -26.83
CA ALA A 347 -4.85 -22.96 -27.98
C ALA A 347 -5.50 -23.59 -29.23
N ALA A 348 -5.23 -24.87 -29.50
CA ALA A 348 -5.86 -25.58 -30.61
C ALA A 348 -7.39 -25.71 -30.43
N GLU A 349 -7.85 -26.01 -29.20
CA GLU A 349 -9.28 -26.11 -28.88
C GLU A 349 -9.97 -24.74 -29.02
N LEU A 350 -9.31 -23.65 -28.62
CA LEU A 350 -9.82 -22.29 -28.77
C LEU A 350 -9.94 -21.89 -30.25
N ILE A 351 -8.94 -22.22 -31.09
CA ILE A 351 -8.99 -21.99 -32.54
C ILE A 351 -10.14 -22.79 -33.16
N GLU A 352 -10.28 -24.06 -32.82
CA GLU A 352 -11.36 -24.92 -33.32
C GLU A 352 -12.74 -24.38 -32.93
N ALA A 353 -12.86 -23.81 -31.72
CA ALA A 353 -14.07 -23.17 -31.25
C ALA A 353 -14.31 -21.74 -31.81
N GLY A 354 -13.39 -21.20 -32.61
CA GLY A 354 -13.49 -19.84 -33.17
C GLY A 354 -13.33 -18.72 -32.14
N MET A 355 -12.59 -18.98 -31.06
CA MET A 355 -12.35 -18.07 -29.94
C MET A 355 -10.93 -17.48 -29.88
N ALA A 356 -10.08 -17.79 -30.87
CA ALA A 356 -8.66 -17.38 -30.91
C ALA A 356 -8.31 -16.62 -32.20
#